data_AF-A0AAV6TKY5-F1
#
_entry.id   AF-A0AAV6TKY5-F1
#
_cell.length_a   1.000
_cell.length_b   1.000
_cell.length_c   1.000
_cell.angle_alpha   90.00
_cell.angle_beta   90.00
_cell.angle_gamma   90.00
#
_symmetry.space_group_name_H-M   'P 1'
#
loop_
_entity.id
_entity.type
_entity.pdbx_description
1 polymer ?
#
loop_
_entity_poly.entity_id
_entity_poly.type
_entity_poly.pdbx_seq_one_letter_code
_entity_poly.pdbx_strand_id
1 'polypeptide(L)'
;MGEKKVIPFGIRKLQLDTLDLFHNPLDTDVVLRPLCPLALPTLLECAASTIVEYDLPYTSHYIPSTLVDYIIEQCVCPCGKKVFQNTSSCILVLDLYKLASTVVYINNTGRFKVPLEVYFCSTKCWKKVHYRK
;
A
#
# COMPACT_ATOMS: atom_id res chain seq x y z
N MET A 1 -15.14 -9.87 7.96
CA MET A 1 -14.23 -8.73 7.72
C MET A 1 -12.90 -9.11 8.34
N GLY A 2 -11.87 -9.41 7.55
CA GLY A 2 -10.60 -9.93 8.09
C GLY A 2 -9.78 -8.83 8.77
N GLU A 3 -9.23 -9.11 9.95
CA GLU A 3 -8.33 -8.20 10.65
C GLU A 3 -7.08 -7.93 9.81
N LYS A 4 -6.76 -6.65 9.58
CA LYS A 4 -5.63 -6.26 8.72
C LYS A 4 -4.32 -6.40 9.49
N LYS A 5 -3.54 -7.43 9.14
CA LYS A 5 -2.27 -7.74 9.83
C LYS A 5 -1.06 -6.92 9.37
N VAL A 6 -1.27 -5.98 8.45
CA VAL A 6 -0.22 -5.20 7.78
C VAL A 6 -0.57 -3.71 7.71
N ILE A 7 0.44 -2.86 7.82
CA ILE A 7 0.26 -1.41 7.76
C ILE A 7 0.32 -0.93 6.30
N PRO A 8 -0.50 0.06 5.89
CA PRO A 8 -0.42 0.64 4.55
C PRO A 8 0.87 1.43 4.32
N PHE A 9 1.48 1.29 3.14
CA PHE A 9 2.71 2.03 2.75
C PHE A 9 2.65 3.54 2.99
N GLY A 10 1.47 4.15 2.84
CA GLY A 10 1.24 5.58 2.99
C GLY A 10 1.63 6.16 4.36
N ILE A 11 1.68 5.33 5.41
CA ILE A 11 2.08 5.75 6.77
C ILE A 11 3.47 6.39 6.81
N ARG A 12 4.36 6.02 5.87
CA ARG A 12 5.73 6.56 5.75
C ARG A 12 5.80 8.06 5.47
N LYS A 13 4.68 8.66 5.04
CA LYS A 13 4.60 10.11 4.80
C LYS A 13 4.30 10.90 6.08
N LEU A 14 3.93 10.22 7.15
CA LEU A 14 3.61 10.85 8.42
C LEU A 14 4.88 11.12 9.21
N GLN A 15 4.91 12.27 9.88
CA GLN A 15 5.86 12.61 10.93
C GLN A 15 5.03 12.83 12.18
N LEU A 16 5.09 11.90 13.12
CA LEU A 16 4.24 11.86 14.30
C LEU A 16 5.12 12.12 15.54
N ASP A 17 4.55 12.72 16.57
CA ASP A 17 5.22 12.78 17.87
C ASP A 17 5.07 11.45 18.61
N THR A 18 3.86 10.87 18.53
CA THR A 18 3.48 9.64 19.22
C THR A 18 2.75 8.70 18.26
N LEU A 19 3.07 7.41 18.34
CA LEU A 19 2.39 6.34 17.59
C LEU A 19 2.05 5.19 18.54
N ASP A 20 0.76 4.90 18.68
CA ASP A 20 0.27 3.77 19.47
C ASP A 20 -0.29 2.69 18.55
N LEU A 21 0.32 1.50 18.61
CA LEU A 21 -0.07 0.29 17.89
C LEU A 21 -0.39 -0.85 18.88
N PHE A 22 -0.59 -0.56 20.16
CA PHE A 22 -0.95 -1.56 21.15
C PHE A 22 -2.26 -2.27 20.78
N HIS A 23 -2.37 -3.56 21.12
CA HIS A 23 -3.50 -4.44 20.77
C HIS A 23 -3.83 -4.59 19.27
N ASN A 24 -2.95 -4.19 18.34
CA ASN A 24 -3.14 -4.47 16.92
C ASN A 24 -2.54 -5.85 16.54
N PRO A 25 -3.27 -6.73 15.83
CA PRO A 25 -2.81 -8.06 15.44
C PRO A 25 -1.85 -8.03 14.23
N LEU A 26 -0.76 -7.27 14.34
CA LEU A 26 0.24 -7.13 13.28
C LEU A 26 1.11 -8.39 13.19
N ASP A 27 1.28 -8.92 11.97
CA ASP A 27 2.07 -10.13 11.73
C ASP A 27 3.56 -9.79 11.67
N THR A 28 4.33 -10.29 12.64
CA THR A 28 5.78 -10.03 12.70
C THR A 28 6.58 -10.93 11.76
N ASP A 29 5.99 -12.02 11.25
CA ASP A 29 6.66 -13.01 10.41
C ASP A 29 6.50 -12.67 8.93
N VAL A 30 7.26 -11.66 8.50
CA VAL A 30 7.22 -11.17 7.13
C VAL A 30 8.01 -12.10 6.21
N VAL A 31 7.32 -13.04 5.57
CA VAL A 31 7.79 -13.66 4.33
C VAL A 31 7.52 -12.66 3.20
N LEU A 32 8.54 -12.31 2.43
CA LEU A 32 8.36 -11.66 1.13
C LEU A 32 7.47 -12.59 0.30
N ARG A 33 6.17 -12.30 0.24
CA ARG A 33 5.25 -13.03 -0.64
C ARG A 33 5.29 -12.36 -2.00
N PRO A 34 5.93 -12.97 -3.02
CA PRO A 34 5.61 -12.60 -4.39
C PRO A 34 4.16 -13.05 -4.66
N LEU A 35 3.29 -12.11 -4.97
CA LEU A 35 1.90 -12.33 -5.37
C LEU A 35 1.69 -11.48 -6.63
N CYS A 36 1.10 -11.90 -7.75
CA CYS A 36 0.39 -13.10 -8.21
C CYS A 36 0.72 -13.27 -9.72
N PRO A 37 0.36 -14.38 -10.41
CA PRO A 37 0.42 -14.42 -11.88
C PRO A 37 -0.43 -13.28 -12.47
N LEU A 38 0.07 -12.64 -13.54
CA LEU A 38 -0.63 -11.56 -14.23
C LEU A 38 -2.06 -12.00 -14.58
N ALA A 39 -3.05 -11.49 -13.83
CA ALA A 39 -4.44 -11.57 -14.23
C ALA A 39 -4.70 -10.53 -15.32
N LEU A 40 -5.57 -10.86 -16.28
CA LEU A 40 -6.04 -9.87 -17.24
C LEU A 40 -6.81 -8.78 -16.48
N PRO A 41 -6.58 -7.49 -16.80
CA PRO A 41 -7.24 -6.42 -16.10
C PRO A 41 -8.75 -6.44 -16.39
N THR A 42 -9.54 -6.09 -15.38
CA THR A 42 -10.98 -5.94 -15.55
C THR A 42 -11.32 -4.67 -16.34
N LEU A 43 -12.54 -4.56 -16.87
CA LEU A 43 -13.00 -3.32 -17.52
C LEU A 43 -12.93 -2.12 -16.57
N LEU A 44 -13.24 -2.34 -15.28
CA LEU A 44 -13.16 -1.32 -14.24
C LEU A 44 -11.73 -0.81 -14.06
N GLU A 45 -10.75 -1.73 -14.00
CA GLU A 45 -9.33 -1.42 -13.90
C GLU A 45 -8.83 -0.64 -15.11
N CYS A 46 -9.21 -1.07 -16.32
CA CYS A 46 -8.85 -0.39 -17.56
C CYS A 46 -9.43 1.03 -17.64
N ALA A 47 -10.71 1.20 -17.29
CA ALA A 47 -11.36 2.51 -17.27
C ALA A 47 -10.70 3.44 -16.26
N ALA A 48 -10.48 2.97 -15.03
CA ALA A 48 -9.84 3.73 -13.96
C ALA A 48 -8.40 4.14 -14.34
N SER A 49 -7.62 3.20 -14.88
CA SER A 49 -6.26 3.45 -15.34
C SER A 49 -6.23 4.53 -16.42
N THR A 50 -7.14 4.47 -17.40
CA THR A 50 -7.22 5.43 -18.50
C THR A 50 -7.54 6.83 -17.98
N ILE A 51 -8.55 6.95 -17.11
CA ILE A 51 -8.95 8.23 -16.53
C ILE A 51 -7.79 8.90 -15.80
N VAL A 52 -7.07 8.14 -14.97
CA VAL A 52 -5.95 8.69 -14.18
C VAL A 52 -4.70 8.93 -15.03
N GLU A 53 -4.45 8.13 -16.06
CA GLU A 53 -3.31 8.32 -16.97
C GLU A 53 -3.43 9.59 -17.81
N TYR A 54 -4.64 9.90 -18.27
CA TYR A 54 -4.93 11.09 -19.09
C TYR A 54 -5.41 12.30 -18.27
N ASP A 55 -5.34 12.23 -16.94
CA ASP A 55 -5.78 13.28 -16.00
C ASP A 55 -7.21 13.79 -16.31
N LEU A 56 -8.09 12.87 -16.67
CA LEU A 56 -9.48 13.20 -16.99
C LEU A 56 -10.24 13.56 -15.72
N PRO A 57 -11.20 14.51 -15.75
CA PRO A 57 -12.02 14.81 -14.59
C PRO A 57 -12.89 13.61 -14.20
N TYR A 58 -12.79 13.15 -12.95
CA TYR A 58 -13.58 12.04 -12.41
C TYR A 58 -14.38 12.47 -11.17
N THR A 59 -15.54 13.05 -11.41
CA THR A 59 -16.55 13.26 -10.36
C THR A 59 -17.75 12.37 -10.65
N SER A 60 -18.62 12.17 -9.66
CA SER A 60 -19.87 11.42 -9.83
C SER A 60 -20.83 12.04 -10.86
N HIS A 61 -20.55 13.26 -11.32
CA HIS A 61 -21.26 13.90 -12.43
C HIS A 61 -20.80 13.42 -13.81
N TYR A 62 -19.55 12.98 -13.96
CA TYR A 62 -18.97 12.58 -15.26
C TYR A 62 -18.94 11.08 -15.48
N ILE A 63 -18.76 10.31 -14.40
CA ILE A 63 -18.61 8.85 -14.46
C ILE A 63 -19.40 8.19 -13.33
N PRO A 64 -19.73 6.90 -13.42
CA PRO A 64 -20.40 6.18 -12.35
C PRO A 64 -19.67 6.32 -11.01
N SER A 65 -20.42 6.54 -9.92
CA SER A 65 -19.85 6.69 -8.57
C SER A 65 -18.98 5.50 -8.17
N THR A 66 -19.37 4.29 -8.57
CA THR A 66 -18.59 3.06 -8.37
C THR A 66 -17.17 3.15 -8.95
N LEU A 67 -16.98 3.84 -10.07
CA LEU A 67 -15.68 4.06 -10.70
C LEU A 67 -14.89 5.18 -9.98
N VAL A 68 -15.57 6.22 -9.50
CA VAL A 68 -14.95 7.26 -8.66
C VAL A 68 -14.41 6.66 -7.37
N ASP A 69 -15.24 5.92 -6.65
CA ASP A 69 -14.89 5.25 -5.39
C ASP A 69 -13.73 4.29 -5.62
N TYR A 70 -13.83 3.47 -6.68
CA TYR A 70 -12.76 2.57 -7.08
C TYR A 70 -11.44 3.33 -7.33
N ILE A 71 -11.46 4.47 -8.02
CA ILE A 71 -10.25 5.29 -8.24
C ILE A 71 -9.70 5.82 -6.92
N ILE A 72 -10.55 6.38 -6.04
CA ILE A 72 -10.14 7.01 -4.78
C ILE A 72 -9.48 5.99 -3.85
N GLU A 73 -10.08 4.81 -3.71
CA GLU A 73 -9.65 3.75 -2.79
C GLU A 73 -8.35 3.05 -3.23
N GLN A 74 -7.90 3.25 -4.47
CA GLN A 74 -6.69 2.59 -4.95
C GLN A 74 -5.42 3.02 -4.19
N CYS A 75 -4.59 2.01 -3.92
CA CYS A 75 -3.28 2.19 -3.33
C CYS A 75 -2.34 2.98 -4.25
N VAL A 76 -1.35 3.61 -3.63
CA VAL A 76 -0.36 4.45 -4.31
C VAL A 76 1.00 3.76 -4.29
N CYS A 77 1.58 3.59 -5.48
CA CYS A 77 2.94 3.10 -5.66
C CYS A 77 3.96 4.06 -5.00
N PRO A 78 5.13 3.59 -4.55
CA PRO A 78 6.18 4.48 -4.05
C PRO A 78 6.61 5.60 -5.01
N CYS A 79 6.34 5.48 -6.32
CA CYS A 79 6.58 6.55 -7.29
C CYS A 79 5.48 7.62 -7.36
N GLY A 80 4.39 7.47 -6.60
CA GLY A 80 3.26 8.40 -6.55
C GLY A 80 2.08 8.03 -7.47
N LYS A 81 2.22 7.07 -8.38
CA LYS A 81 1.13 6.63 -9.27
C LYS A 81 0.13 5.72 -8.53
N LYS A 82 -1.16 5.88 -8.81
CA LYS A 82 -2.20 4.93 -8.38
C LYS A 82 -1.96 3.55 -9.03
N VAL A 83 -2.35 2.51 -8.33
CA VAL A 83 -2.21 1.11 -8.75
C VAL A 83 -3.59 0.53 -8.96
N PHE A 84 -3.94 0.22 -10.21
CA PHE A 84 -5.24 -0.34 -10.58
C PHE A 84 -5.17 -1.84 -10.89
N GLN A 85 -4.09 -2.26 -11.54
CA GLN A 85 -3.90 -3.64 -11.94
C GLN A 85 -3.40 -4.48 -10.76
N ASN A 86 -3.70 -5.79 -10.81
CA ASN A 86 -3.20 -6.84 -9.91
C ASN A 86 -1.68 -7.01 -10.07
N THR A 87 -0.97 -5.95 -9.72
CA THR A 87 0.45 -5.76 -9.89
C THR A 87 1.16 -6.31 -8.68
N SER A 88 2.44 -6.66 -8.87
CA SER A 88 3.30 -7.13 -7.80
C SER A 88 3.09 -6.30 -6.54
N SER A 89 2.80 -6.98 -5.43
CA SER A 89 2.88 -6.42 -4.09
C SER A 89 4.01 -7.10 -3.35
N CYS A 90 4.52 -6.44 -2.30
CA CYS A 90 5.38 -7.12 -1.34
C CYS A 90 5.17 -6.53 0.06
N ILE A 91 5.58 -7.30 1.07
CA ILE A 91 5.61 -6.83 2.45
C ILE A 91 7.04 -6.43 2.78
N LEU A 92 7.22 -5.16 3.13
CA LEU A 92 8.47 -4.62 3.65
C LEU A 92 8.41 -4.57 5.18
N VAL A 93 9.57 -4.42 5.81
CA VAL A 93 9.64 -4.14 7.25
C VAL A 93 9.85 -2.65 7.46
N LEU A 94 9.02 -2.04 8.29
CA LEU A 94 9.14 -0.63 8.71
C LEU A 94 9.59 -0.57 10.16
N ASP A 95 10.57 0.28 10.43
CA ASP A 95 10.97 0.67 11.78
C ASP A 95 10.08 1.83 12.24
N LEU A 96 9.36 1.65 13.35
CA LEU A 96 8.38 2.59 13.86
C LEU A 96 9.02 3.90 14.33
N TYR A 97 10.27 3.87 14.78
CA TYR A 97 11.00 5.08 15.17
C TYR A 97 11.37 5.99 13.99
N LYS A 98 11.18 5.51 12.75
CA LYS A 98 11.26 6.38 11.55
C LYS A 98 10.00 7.22 11.36
N LEU A 99 8.91 6.91 12.06
CA LEU A 99 7.64 7.62 11.98
C LEU A 99 7.36 8.50 13.19
N ALA A 100 7.75 8.04 14.38
CA ALA A 100 7.43 8.72 15.63
C ALA A 100 8.56 8.68 16.65
N SER A 101 8.64 9.72 17.48
CA SER A 101 9.59 9.78 18.60
C SER A 101 9.16 8.87 19.75
N THR A 102 7.86 8.78 20.01
CA THR A 102 7.29 7.90 21.04
C THR A 102 6.47 6.79 20.40
N VAL A 103 6.77 5.53 20.71
CA VAL A 103 6.08 4.38 20.13
C VAL A 103 5.56 3.46 21.24
N VAL A 104 4.26 3.19 21.23
CA VAL A 104 3.63 2.18 22.08
C VAL A 104 3.32 0.97 21.20
N TYR A 105 4.08 -0.10 21.36
CA TYR A 105 3.91 -1.32 20.58
C TYR A 105 4.47 -2.50 21.36
N ILE A 106 3.66 -3.55 21.55
CA ILE A 106 4.08 -4.79 22.19
C ILE A 106 4.10 -5.87 21.11
N ASN A 107 5.25 -6.52 20.94
CA ASN A 107 5.36 -7.71 20.12
C ASN A 107 6.27 -8.75 20.77
N ASN A 108 6.16 -9.99 20.27
CA ASN A 108 6.90 -11.13 20.82
C ASN A 108 8.41 -11.10 20.50
N THR A 109 8.87 -10.13 19.71
CA THR A 109 10.27 -10.04 19.24
C THR A 109 11.08 -8.94 19.90
N GLY A 110 10.45 -8.07 20.70
CA GLY A 110 11.08 -6.88 21.29
C GLY A 110 11.55 -5.83 20.27
N ARG A 111 11.18 -5.98 18.99
CA ARG A 111 11.59 -5.08 17.91
C ARG A 111 10.45 -4.13 17.57
N PHE A 112 10.72 -2.83 17.51
CA PHE A 112 9.75 -1.82 17.05
C PHE A 112 9.62 -1.80 15.52
N LYS A 113 9.37 -2.98 14.95
CA LYS A 113 9.27 -3.20 13.51
C LYS A 113 7.94 -3.86 13.17
N VAL A 114 7.36 -3.43 12.06
CA VAL A 114 6.04 -3.84 11.60
C VAL A 114 6.04 -4.17 10.11
N PRO A 115 5.15 -5.08 9.68
CA PRO A 115 4.92 -5.36 8.27
C PRO A 115 4.26 -4.15 7.58
N LEU A 116 4.77 -3.84 6.40
CA LEU A 116 4.27 -2.76 5.56
C LEU A 116 3.93 -3.30 4.18
N GLU A 117 2.66 -3.23 3.82
CA GLU A 117 2.18 -3.66 2.51
C GLU A 117 2.42 -2.59 1.46
N VAL A 118 3.05 -2.98 0.36
CA VAL A 118 3.42 -2.08 -0.75
C VAL A 118 2.94 -2.67 -2.06
N TYR A 119 2.34 -1.83 -2.89
CA TYR A 119 1.90 -2.15 -4.25
C TYR A 119 2.76 -1.39 -5.26
N PHE A 120 3.02 -1.99 -6.41
CA PHE A 120 3.90 -1.39 -7.42
C PHE A 120 3.19 -1.24 -8.76
N CYS A 121 3.11 -0.03 -9.30
CA CYS A 121 2.47 0.19 -10.61
C CYS A 121 3.19 -0.49 -11.80
N SER A 122 4.40 -1.03 -11.60
CA SER A 122 5.15 -1.75 -12.62
C SER A 122 6.32 -2.56 -12.03
N THR A 123 6.80 -3.52 -12.81
CA THR A 123 8.02 -4.28 -12.51
C THR A 123 9.25 -3.37 -12.32
N LYS A 124 9.32 -2.24 -13.04
CA LYS A 124 10.39 -1.25 -12.86
C LYS A 124 10.37 -0.63 -11.46
N CYS A 125 9.19 -0.30 -10.93
CA CYS A 125 9.06 0.22 -9.56
C CYS A 125 9.37 -0.85 -8.52
N TRP A 126 8.91 -2.07 -8.73
CA TRP A 126 9.24 -3.21 -7.87
C TRP A 126 10.76 -3.43 -7.78
N LYS A 127 11.45 -3.50 -8.93
CA LYS A 127 12.91 -3.65 -9.00
C LYS A 127 13.64 -2.52 -8.27
N LYS A 128 13.21 -1.26 -8.41
CA LYS A 128 13.83 -0.12 -7.71
C LYS A 128 13.79 -0.27 -6.19
N VAL A 129 12.75 -0.87 -5.63
CA VAL A 129 12.61 -1.05 -4.18
C VAL A 129 13.31 -2.35 -3.72
N HIS A 130 13.31 -3.39 -4.54
CA HIS A 130 13.98 -4.66 -4.22
C HIS A 130 15.51 -4.64 -4.36
N TYR A 131 16.08 -3.90 -5.33
CA TYR A 131 17.53 -3.87 -5.57
C TYR A 131 18.27 -2.75 -4.82
N ARG A 132 17.59 -1.92 -4.01
CA ARG A 132 18.24 -0.92 -3.14
C ARG A 132 18.79 -1.54 -1.84
N LYS A 133 19.36 -2.75 -1.92
CA LYS A 133 20.14 -3.34 -0.83
C LYS A 133 21.59 -2.88 -0.92
#